data_AF-A0A2V5XFB3-F1
#
_entry.id   AF-A0A2V5XFB3-F1
#
_cell.length_a   1.000
_cell.length_b   1.000
_cell.length_c   1.000
_cell.angle_alpha   90.00
_cell.angle_beta   90.00
_cell.angle_gamma   90.00
#
_symmetry.space_group_name_H-M   'P 1'
#
loop_
_entity.id
_entity.type
_entity.pdbx_description
1 polymer ?
#
loop_
_entity_poly.entity_id
_entity_poly.type
_entity_poly.pdbx_seq_one_letter_code
_entity_poly.pdbx_strand_id
1 'polypeptide(L)'
;MKTNAVVVERVTTDSKLFAHTRWDAIPVAATLLHCAYFFGMFYLFPRIPLWLMIILGLIYSVSISWNINGISHNFIHNPYFRSPVLNRLFSILESITIGFSQIFYECIHMQHHKGNADLPDETGETVDWISIYKHGHDGAAEHPFKYAFFSFFREDPKTVFKELKRKDHREAFWGVLELTLFVATFVILGVLNWRYICFILPFYYFGHSLSYLNGFYRHYGGNPDEPLAWGVSSYDKLYNWIWFYNGYHAEHHFRPKVHWTRMQAFRDQIAEQQRAAGVRVIEPPHALGFLDPNVPPRTPPSSVLPGANLSRRAIRAHLLTRKLSPGSSDFET
;
A
#
# COMPACT_ATOMS: atom_id res chain seq x y z
N MET A 1 -33.03 -2.27 -10.94
CA MET A 1 -31.86 -1.86 -11.75
C MET A 1 -30.94 -3.06 -11.81
N LYS A 2 -30.69 -3.64 -12.99
CA LYS A 2 -29.84 -4.83 -13.13
C LYS A 2 -28.41 -4.45 -12.75
N THR A 3 -27.83 -5.14 -11.77
CA THR A 3 -26.42 -5.06 -11.43
C THR A 3 -25.64 -5.51 -12.66
N ASN A 4 -25.17 -4.57 -13.49
CA ASN A 4 -24.21 -4.90 -14.53
C ASN A 4 -23.01 -5.51 -13.80
N ALA A 5 -22.76 -6.79 -14.05
CA ALA A 5 -21.61 -7.48 -13.47
C ALA A 5 -20.36 -6.70 -13.89
N VAL A 6 -19.63 -6.18 -12.90
CA VAL A 6 -18.38 -5.46 -13.15
C VAL A 6 -17.38 -6.49 -13.69
N VAL A 7 -17.10 -6.45 -15.00
CA VAL A 7 -16.17 -7.37 -15.65
C VAL A 7 -14.76 -6.83 -15.46
N VAL A 8 -14.01 -7.42 -14.53
CA VAL A 8 -12.57 -7.18 -14.44
C VAL A 8 -11.90 -7.91 -15.59
N GLU A 9 -11.60 -7.20 -16.67
CA GLU A 9 -10.93 -7.76 -17.82
C GLU A 9 -9.52 -8.21 -17.44
N ARG A 10 -9.24 -9.50 -17.60
CA ARG A 10 -7.93 -10.07 -17.34
C ARG A 10 -6.98 -9.62 -18.45
N VAL A 11 -5.91 -8.90 -18.10
CA VAL A 11 -4.89 -8.51 -19.08
C VAL A 11 -4.23 -9.77 -19.64
N THR A 12 -4.22 -9.89 -20.96
CA THR A 12 -3.51 -10.95 -21.68
C THR A 12 -2.28 -10.36 -22.37
N THR A 13 -1.19 -11.13 -22.44
CA THR A 13 0.04 -10.70 -23.10
C THR A 13 0.73 -11.87 -23.77
N ASP A 14 1.33 -11.60 -24.92
CA ASP A 14 2.22 -12.50 -25.66
C ASP A 14 3.65 -12.53 -25.10
N SER A 15 3.93 -11.73 -24.06
CA SER A 15 5.23 -11.67 -23.41
C SER A 15 5.61 -13.03 -22.80
N LYS A 16 6.82 -13.49 -23.12
CA LYS A 16 7.42 -14.69 -22.49
C LYS A 16 7.97 -14.40 -21.09
N LEU A 17 8.23 -13.13 -20.77
CA LEU A 17 8.85 -12.71 -19.51
C LEU A 17 7.79 -12.21 -18.50
N PHE A 18 6.93 -11.29 -18.94
CA PHE A 18 5.97 -10.60 -18.09
C PHE A 18 4.63 -11.33 -18.05
N ALA A 19 4.02 -11.40 -16.87
CA ALA A 19 2.79 -12.15 -16.63
C ALA A 19 1.54 -11.44 -17.17
N HIS A 20 1.54 -10.10 -17.10
CA HIS A 20 0.37 -9.28 -17.41
C HIS A 20 0.57 -8.41 -18.64
N THR A 21 1.67 -7.68 -18.74
CA THR A 21 1.92 -6.78 -19.88
C THR A 21 3.39 -6.46 -20.06
N ARG A 22 3.81 -6.07 -21.27
CA ARG A 22 5.18 -5.60 -21.52
C ARG A 22 5.49 -4.27 -20.81
N TRP A 23 4.45 -3.52 -20.43
CA TRP A 23 4.59 -2.31 -19.63
C TRP A 23 5.16 -2.55 -18.24
N ASP A 24 5.12 -3.79 -17.72
CA ASP A 24 5.76 -4.15 -16.45
C ASP A 24 7.29 -4.02 -16.48
N ALA A 25 7.88 -3.86 -17.67
CA ALA A 25 9.28 -3.46 -17.81
C ALA A 25 9.60 -2.10 -17.18
N ILE A 26 8.63 -1.17 -17.14
CA ILE A 26 8.83 0.17 -16.57
C ILE A 26 9.04 0.12 -15.06
N PRO A 27 8.11 -0.43 -14.23
CA PRO A 27 8.35 -0.54 -12.80
C PRO A 27 9.62 -1.35 -12.49
N VAL A 28 9.91 -2.41 -13.25
CA VAL A 28 11.15 -3.18 -13.07
C VAL A 28 12.41 -2.35 -13.33
N ALA A 29 12.45 -1.58 -14.43
CA ALA A 29 13.57 -0.69 -14.73
C ALA A 29 13.69 0.43 -13.69
N ALA A 30 12.57 0.97 -13.22
CA ALA A 30 12.51 1.96 -12.15
C ALA A 30 13.12 1.43 -10.84
N THR A 31 12.85 0.18 -10.45
CA THR A 31 13.47 -0.46 -9.29
C THR A 31 14.97 -0.62 -9.46
N LEU A 32 15.43 -1.05 -10.64
CA LEU A 32 16.87 -1.16 -10.92
C LEU A 32 17.56 0.20 -10.82
N LEU A 33 16.93 1.27 -11.34
CA LEU A 33 17.43 2.64 -11.21
C LEU A 33 17.42 3.12 -9.76
N HIS A 34 16.38 2.78 -8.97
CA HIS A 34 16.32 3.12 -7.55
C HIS A 34 17.42 2.41 -6.74
N CYS A 35 17.67 1.13 -7.02
CA CYS A 35 18.78 0.38 -6.45
C CYS A 35 20.14 0.99 -6.83
N ALA A 36 20.33 1.33 -8.11
CA ALA A 36 21.54 1.99 -8.58
C ALA A 36 21.71 3.38 -7.93
N TYR A 37 20.62 4.10 -7.70
CA TYR A 37 20.63 5.39 -7.01
C TYR A 37 21.06 5.25 -5.54
N PHE A 38 20.53 4.26 -4.82
CA PHE A 38 20.93 3.96 -3.45
C PHE A 38 22.44 3.70 -3.32
N PHE A 39 22.98 2.75 -4.10
CA PHE A 39 24.43 2.47 -4.08
C PHE A 39 25.26 3.59 -4.70
N GLY A 40 24.72 4.31 -5.68
CA GLY A 40 25.34 5.48 -6.29
C GLY A 40 25.56 6.60 -5.28
N MET A 41 24.59 6.85 -4.39
CA MET A 41 24.76 7.80 -3.30
C MET A 41 25.85 7.38 -2.31
N PHE A 42 25.98 6.09 -1.99
CA PHE A 42 27.09 5.59 -1.17
C PHE A 42 28.44 5.90 -1.83
N TYR A 43 28.55 5.67 -3.14
CA TYR A 43 29.75 5.99 -3.91
C TYR A 43 30.03 7.50 -3.97
N LEU A 44 29.00 8.33 -4.15
CA LEU A 44 29.14 9.79 -4.28
C LEU A 44 29.39 10.50 -2.95
N PHE A 45 28.96 9.94 -1.83
CA PHE A 45 29.02 10.58 -0.51
C PHE A 45 30.40 11.17 -0.13
N PRO A 46 31.53 10.47 -0.32
CA PRO A 46 32.85 11.05 -0.04
C PRO A 46 33.42 11.89 -1.20
N ARG A 47 32.72 12.02 -2.33
CA ARG A 47 33.22 12.60 -3.59
C ARG A 47 32.58 13.94 -3.97
N ILE A 48 31.41 14.26 -3.41
CA ILE A 48 30.70 15.49 -3.73
C ILE A 48 30.38 16.30 -2.46
N PRO A 49 30.18 17.62 -2.57
CA PRO A 49 29.80 18.46 -1.44
C PRO A 49 28.54 17.99 -0.71
N LEU A 50 28.54 18.13 0.62
CA LEU A 50 27.43 17.68 1.48
C LEU A 50 26.08 18.29 1.10
N TRP A 51 26.04 19.55 0.64
CA TRP A 51 24.79 20.20 0.24
C TRP A 51 24.14 19.52 -0.98
N LEU A 52 24.95 19.03 -1.94
CA LEU A 52 24.45 18.21 -3.05
C LEU A 52 23.96 16.86 -2.54
N MET A 53 24.69 16.23 -1.62
CA MET A 53 24.23 14.99 -0.98
C MET A 53 22.88 15.19 -0.29
N ILE A 54 22.65 16.29 0.43
CA ILE A 54 21.35 16.57 1.07
C ILE A 54 20.21 16.62 0.04
N ILE A 55 20.42 17.27 -1.11
CA ILE A 55 19.43 17.28 -2.20
C ILE A 55 19.16 15.86 -2.70
N LEU A 56 20.21 15.05 -2.91
CA LEU A 56 20.05 13.65 -3.30
C LEU A 56 19.33 12.82 -2.21
N GLY A 57 19.61 13.08 -0.93
CA GLY A 57 18.92 12.45 0.19
C GLY A 57 17.43 12.77 0.21
N LEU A 58 17.03 14.02 -0.06
CA LEU A 58 15.62 14.38 -0.14
C LEU A 58 14.92 13.72 -1.34
N ILE A 59 15.59 13.66 -2.49
CA ILE A 59 15.10 12.91 -3.66
C ILE A 59 14.95 11.42 -3.31
N TYR A 60 15.90 10.85 -2.57
CA TYR A 60 15.83 9.48 -2.09
C TYR A 60 14.61 9.24 -1.21
N SER A 61 14.31 10.14 -0.26
CA SER A 61 13.10 10.05 0.57
C SER A 61 11.83 10.01 -0.27
N VAL A 62 11.72 10.90 -1.27
CA VAL A 62 10.57 10.89 -2.20
C VAL A 62 10.53 9.58 -2.99
N SER A 63 11.68 9.06 -3.43
CA SER A 63 11.77 7.81 -4.20
C SER A 63 11.39 6.56 -3.40
N ILE A 64 11.64 6.53 -2.09
CA ILE A 64 11.14 5.48 -1.19
C ILE A 64 9.61 5.48 -1.18
N SER A 65 8.99 6.63 -0.89
CA SER A 65 7.52 6.74 -0.91
C SER A 65 6.94 6.41 -2.29
N TRP A 66 7.60 6.86 -3.36
CA TRP A 66 7.24 6.52 -4.73
C TRP A 66 7.24 5.03 -5.00
N ASN A 67 8.31 4.33 -4.64
CA ASN A 67 8.42 2.90 -4.88
C ASN A 67 7.43 2.10 -4.01
N ILE A 68 7.35 2.36 -2.69
CA ILE A 68 6.41 1.65 -1.80
C ILE A 68 5.01 1.73 -2.36
N ASN A 69 4.56 2.94 -2.67
CA ASN A 69 3.17 3.19 -3.05
C ASN A 69 2.87 2.87 -4.51
N GLY A 70 3.87 2.88 -5.39
CA GLY A 70 3.70 2.60 -6.81
C GLY A 70 4.15 1.20 -7.19
N ILE A 71 5.46 0.95 -7.17
CA ILE A 71 6.07 -0.26 -7.73
C ILE A 71 5.81 -1.46 -6.83
N SER A 72 6.27 -1.40 -5.58
CA SER A 72 6.08 -2.48 -4.60
C SER A 72 4.61 -2.81 -4.41
N HIS A 73 3.77 -1.79 -4.26
CA HIS A 73 2.33 -1.94 -4.11
C HIS A 73 1.69 -2.69 -5.29
N ASN A 74 2.04 -2.34 -6.53
CA ASN A 74 1.54 -3.05 -7.70
C ASN A 74 2.08 -4.49 -7.78
N PHE A 75 3.35 -4.70 -7.44
CA PHE A 75 4.02 -5.99 -7.49
C PHE A 75 3.39 -7.03 -6.54
N ILE A 76 3.10 -6.65 -5.29
CA ILE A 76 2.48 -7.58 -4.32
C ILE A 76 1.06 -8.01 -4.71
N HIS A 77 0.37 -7.22 -5.54
CA HIS A 77 -0.95 -7.58 -6.06
C HIS A 77 -0.88 -8.36 -7.37
N ASN A 78 0.03 -7.96 -8.26
CA ASN A 78 0.20 -8.52 -9.59
C ASN A 78 1.70 -8.72 -9.87
N PRO A 79 2.29 -9.86 -9.45
CA PRO A 79 3.70 -10.13 -9.67
C PRO A 79 4.07 -10.03 -11.15
N TYR A 80 5.10 -9.23 -11.46
CA TYR A 80 5.39 -8.82 -12.83
C TYR A 80 5.84 -9.95 -13.74
N PHE A 81 6.54 -10.96 -13.21
CA PHE A 81 7.16 -12.01 -14.02
C PHE A 81 6.29 -13.26 -14.07
N ARG A 82 6.37 -13.99 -15.19
CA ARG A 82 5.81 -15.34 -15.30
C ARG A 82 6.53 -16.33 -14.41
N SER A 83 7.85 -16.15 -14.25
CA SER A 83 8.71 -17.03 -13.47
C SER A 83 8.59 -16.70 -11.97
N PRO A 84 8.20 -17.68 -11.13
CA PRO A 84 8.23 -17.52 -9.67
C PRO A 84 9.62 -17.15 -9.13
N VAL A 85 10.68 -17.64 -9.77
CA VAL A 85 12.07 -17.32 -9.38
C VAL A 85 12.38 -15.85 -9.64
N LEU A 86 11.97 -15.31 -10.78
CA LEU A 86 12.18 -13.89 -11.08
C LEU A 86 11.38 -12.99 -10.14
N ASN A 87 10.13 -13.36 -9.82
CA ASN A 87 9.36 -12.65 -8.79
C ASN A 87 10.07 -12.70 -7.43
N ARG A 88 10.63 -13.84 -7.03
CA ARG A 88 11.39 -13.94 -5.77
C ARG A 88 12.63 -13.06 -5.76
N LEU A 89 13.41 -13.06 -6.85
CA LEU A 89 14.60 -12.21 -6.98
C LEU A 89 14.23 -10.73 -6.96
N PHE A 90 13.12 -10.36 -7.62
CA PHE A 90 12.62 -8.99 -7.61
C PHE A 90 12.15 -8.57 -6.21
N SER A 91 11.47 -9.44 -5.48
CA SER A 91 11.08 -9.24 -4.08
C SER A 91 12.29 -8.94 -3.18
N ILE A 92 13.38 -9.70 -3.34
CA ILE A 92 14.65 -9.47 -2.61
C ILE A 92 15.28 -8.13 -3.02
N LEU A 93 15.34 -7.83 -4.32
CA LEU A 93 15.87 -6.57 -4.84
C LEU A 93 15.12 -5.37 -4.24
N GLU A 94 13.79 -5.40 -4.27
CA GLU A 94 12.95 -4.36 -3.68
C GLU A 94 13.18 -4.25 -2.17
N SER A 95 13.32 -5.40 -1.49
CA SER A 95 13.53 -5.41 -0.04
C SER A 95 14.82 -4.71 0.36
N ILE A 96 15.91 -4.93 -0.40
CA ILE A 96 17.19 -4.25 -0.20
C ILE A 96 17.08 -2.76 -0.57
N THR A 97 16.39 -2.46 -1.67
CA THR A 97 16.32 -1.11 -2.25
C THR A 97 15.51 -0.14 -1.38
N ILE A 98 14.38 -0.59 -0.84
CA ILE A 98 13.47 0.24 -0.03
C ILE A 98 13.68 0.05 1.46
N GLY A 99 14.27 -1.06 1.87
CA GLY A 99 14.71 -1.32 3.23
C GLY A 99 13.70 -1.99 4.18
N PHE A 100 12.85 -2.86 3.65
CA PHE A 100 12.01 -3.75 4.47
C PHE A 100 11.68 -5.01 3.67
N SER A 101 11.21 -6.07 4.32
CA SER A 101 10.79 -7.28 3.59
C SER A 101 9.49 -7.05 2.82
N GLN A 102 9.54 -7.26 1.50
CA GLN A 102 8.36 -7.21 0.64
C GLN A 102 7.30 -8.24 1.02
N ILE A 103 7.68 -9.40 1.55
CA ILE A 103 6.72 -10.41 2.02
C ILE A 103 6.02 -9.95 3.30
N PHE A 104 6.73 -9.28 4.20
CA PHE A 104 6.13 -8.70 5.40
C PHE A 104 5.16 -7.59 4.99
N TYR A 105 5.56 -6.75 4.04
CA TYR A 105 4.71 -5.73 3.46
C TYR A 105 3.48 -6.31 2.77
N GLU A 106 3.61 -7.37 1.96
CA GLU A 106 2.46 -8.07 1.38
C GLU A 106 1.49 -8.54 2.46
N CYS A 107 1.99 -9.13 3.55
CA CYS A 107 1.14 -9.58 4.65
C CYS A 107 0.38 -8.41 5.31
N ILE A 108 1.09 -7.33 5.66
CA ILE A 108 0.50 -6.12 6.24
C ILE A 108 -0.54 -5.55 5.29
N HIS A 109 -0.21 -5.46 4.00
CA HIS A 109 -1.08 -4.87 2.99
C HIS A 109 -2.33 -5.70 2.72
N MET A 110 -2.22 -7.02 2.63
CA MET A 110 -3.39 -7.90 2.51
C MET A 110 -4.28 -7.81 3.77
N GLN A 111 -3.70 -7.59 4.94
CA GLN A 111 -4.45 -7.36 6.16
C GLN A 111 -5.15 -6.00 6.14
N HIS A 112 -4.49 -4.97 5.63
CA HIS A 112 -5.05 -3.65 5.38
C HIS A 112 -6.24 -3.70 4.39
N HIS A 113 -6.17 -4.46 3.31
CA HIS A 113 -7.32 -4.67 2.41
C HIS A 113 -8.52 -5.35 3.08
N LYS A 114 -8.29 -6.17 4.11
CA LYS A 114 -9.38 -6.85 4.83
C LYS A 114 -10.09 -5.94 5.83
N GLY A 115 -9.34 -5.11 6.55
CA GLY A 115 -9.91 -4.19 7.54
C GLY A 115 -10.34 -2.86 6.92
N ASN A 116 -9.58 -2.39 5.94
CA ASN A 116 -9.78 -1.14 5.20
C ASN A 116 -9.97 0.07 6.13
N ALA A 117 -8.92 0.43 6.86
CA ALA A 117 -8.94 1.53 7.81
C ALA A 117 -10.18 1.47 8.74
N ASP A 118 -10.46 0.30 9.30
CA ASP A 118 -11.61 0.11 10.19
C ASP A 118 -11.43 0.87 11.50
N LEU A 119 -12.57 1.23 12.10
CA LEU A 119 -12.61 1.78 13.45
C LEU A 119 -12.22 0.70 14.47
N PRO A 120 -11.53 1.07 15.56
CA PRO A 120 -11.28 0.15 16.66
C PRO A 120 -12.57 -0.50 17.19
N ASP A 121 -12.46 -1.76 17.59
CA ASP A 121 -13.52 -2.46 18.31
C ASP A 121 -13.57 -2.05 19.79
N GLU A 122 -14.40 -2.74 20.58
CA GLU A 122 -14.59 -2.46 22.01
C GLU A 122 -13.31 -2.67 22.85
N THR A 123 -12.35 -3.43 22.32
CA THR A 123 -11.05 -3.67 22.95
C THR A 123 -9.97 -2.70 22.49
N GLY A 124 -10.29 -1.81 21.54
CA GLY A 124 -9.34 -0.87 20.93
C GLY A 124 -8.52 -1.46 19.78
N GLU A 125 -8.85 -2.66 19.32
CA GLU A 125 -8.13 -3.33 18.23
C GLU A 125 -8.82 -3.16 16.88
N THR A 126 -8.04 -3.23 15.81
CA THR A 126 -8.50 -3.11 14.42
C THR A 126 -8.11 -4.36 13.62
N VAL A 127 -8.91 -4.71 12.62
CA VAL A 127 -8.53 -5.73 11.63
C VAL A 127 -7.37 -5.20 10.79
N ASP A 128 -7.45 -3.96 10.33
CA ASP A 128 -6.36 -3.27 9.64
C ASP A 128 -5.33 -2.76 10.66
N TRP A 129 -4.17 -3.41 10.71
CA TRP A 129 -3.07 -3.06 11.62
C TRP A 129 -2.54 -1.64 11.42
N ILE A 130 -2.73 -1.07 10.23
CA ILE A 130 -2.29 0.29 9.88
C ILE A 130 -3.47 1.26 9.75
N SER A 131 -4.63 0.93 10.34
CA SER A 131 -5.81 1.82 10.30
C SER A 131 -5.49 3.22 10.84
N ILE A 132 -5.89 4.25 10.08
CA ILE A 132 -5.73 5.65 10.47
C ILE A 132 -6.55 6.03 11.71
N TYR A 133 -7.48 5.17 12.14
CA TYR A 133 -8.32 5.35 13.32
C TYR A 133 -7.78 4.63 14.56
N LYS A 134 -6.79 3.72 14.41
CA LYS A 134 -6.32 2.84 15.50
C LYS A 134 -5.88 3.60 16.75
N HIS A 135 -5.12 4.68 16.58
CA HIS A 135 -4.68 5.53 17.71
C HIS A 135 -5.31 6.93 17.67
N GLY A 136 -6.47 7.03 17.03
CA GLY A 136 -7.34 8.19 17.07
C GLY A 136 -8.07 8.34 18.40
N HIS A 137 -8.80 9.44 18.58
CA HIS A 137 -9.58 9.71 19.78
C HIS A 137 -11.04 9.96 19.38
N ASP A 138 -11.98 9.48 20.20
CA ASP A 138 -13.42 9.69 20.00
C ASP A 138 -13.94 9.28 18.60
N GLY A 139 -13.35 8.23 18.01
CA GLY A 139 -13.69 7.76 16.67
C GLY A 139 -13.15 8.63 15.52
N ALA A 140 -12.42 9.69 15.81
CA ALA A 140 -11.70 10.50 14.81
C ALA A 140 -10.44 9.79 14.33
N ALA A 141 -10.03 10.05 13.08
CA ALA A 141 -8.72 9.61 12.60
C ALA A 141 -7.59 10.34 13.35
N GLU A 142 -6.40 9.73 13.39
CA GLU A 142 -5.21 10.36 13.90
C GLU A 142 -4.86 11.67 13.19
N HIS A 143 -4.07 12.51 13.86
CA HIS A 143 -3.44 13.63 13.17
C HIS A 143 -2.52 13.08 12.05
N PRO A 144 -2.60 13.56 10.80
CA PRO A 144 -1.81 13.05 9.66
C PRO A 144 -0.31 13.02 9.95
N PHE A 145 0.27 14.06 10.55
CA PHE A 145 1.69 14.03 10.96
C PHE A 145 1.99 13.04 12.09
N LYS A 146 1.10 12.85 13.07
CA LYS A 146 1.28 11.82 14.10
C LYS A 146 1.31 10.43 13.43
N TYR A 147 0.37 10.16 12.54
CA TYR A 147 0.34 8.93 11.76
C TYR A 147 1.60 8.78 10.89
N ALA A 148 1.99 9.82 10.16
CA ALA A 148 3.13 9.79 9.25
C ALA A 148 4.46 9.49 9.95
N PHE A 149 4.74 10.15 11.08
CA PHE A 149 6.02 10.00 11.77
C PHE A 149 6.04 8.83 12.77
N PHE A 150 4.92 8.44 13.38
CA PHE A 150 4.94 7.39 14.40
C PHE A 150 4.62 5.99 13.89
N SER A 151 3.94 5.84 12.74
CA SER A 151 3.54 4.50 12.27
C SER A 151 4.72 3.58 12.01
N PHE A 152 5.85 4.11 11.55
CA PHE A 152 7.10 3.36 11.36
C PHE A 152 7.54 2.62 12.62
N PHE A 153 7.31 3.19 13.80
CA PHE A 153 7.69 2.60 15.09
C PHE A 153 6.60 1.72 15.71
N ARG A 154 5.40 1.70 15.12
CA ARG A 154 4.24 0.94 15.62
C ARG A 154 4.06 -0.39 14.89
N GLU A 155 4.78 -0.61 13.79
CA GLU A 155 4.78 -1.90 13.12
C GLU A 155 5.28 -2.98 14.09
N ASP A 156 4.59 -4.12 14.13
CA ASP A 156 4.96 -5.27 14.94
C ASP A 156 5.38 -6.46 14.06
N PRO A 157 6.68 -6.59 13.75
CA PRO A 157 7.22 -7.71 12.97
C PRO A 157 6.90 -9.08 13.57
N LYS A 158 6.68 -9.19 14.89
CA LYS A 158 6.36 -10.47 15.53
C LYS A 158 4.96 -10.92 15.17
N THR A 159 3.99 -10.00 15.18
CA THR A 159 2.62 -10.28 14.73
C THR A 159 2.60 -10.66 13.26
N VAL A 160 3.33 -9.94 12.40
CA VAL A 160 3.46 -10.25 10.96
C VAL A 160 4.08 -11.64 10.76
N PHE A 161 5.19 -11.93 11.43
CA PHE A 161 5.85 -13.23 11.35
C PHE A 161 4.94 -14.38 11.82
N LYS A 162 4.19 -14.19 12.91
CA LYS A 162 3.25 -15.19 13.41
C LYS A 162 2.14 -15.46 12.40
N GLU A 163 1.59 -14.42 11.77
CA GLU A 163 0.55 -14.58 10.76
C GLU A 163 1.06 -15.21 9.46
N LEU A 164 2.26 -14.84 9.01
CA LEU A 164 2.93 -15.49 7.88
C LEU A 164 3.17 -16.96 8.18
N LYS A 165 3.76 -17.28 9.33
CA LYS A 165 4.03 -18.67 9.74
C LYS A 165 2.74 -19.48 9.86
N ARG A 166 1.65 -18.88 10.33
CA ARG A 166 0.34 -19.55 10.39
C ARG A 166 -0.17 -19.95 8.99
N LYS A 167 0.11 -19.15 7.95
CA LYS A 167 -0.31 -19.43 6.56
C LYS A 167 0.66 -20.34 5.81
N ASP A 168 1.95 -20.00 5.83
CA ASP A 168 3.02 -20.75 5.17
C ASP A 168 4.37 -20.49 5.87
N HIS A 169 4.98 -21.56 6.39
CA HIS A 169 6.32 -21.51 7.00
C HIS A 169 7.41 -21.05 6.02
N ARG A 170 7.26 -21.31 4.72
CA ARG A 170 8.24 -20.92 3.70
C ARG A 170 8.24 -19.43 3.47
N GLU A 171 7.07 -18.79 3.39
CA GLU A 171 6.98 -17.33 3.26
C GLU A 171 7.50 -16.62 4.51
N ALA A 172 7.25 -17.16 5.70
CA ALA A 172 7.86 -16.65 6.92
C ALA A 172 9.40 -16.71 6.88
N PHE A 173 9.98 -17.80 6.37
CA PHE A 173 11.43 -17.91 6.17
C PHE A 173 11.95 -16.87 5.17
N TRP A 174 11.31 -16.77 4.00
CA TRP A 174 11.73 -15.81 2.98
C TRP A 174 11.61 -14.37 3.48
N GLY A 175 10.60 -14.05 4.30
CA GLY A 175 10.42 -12.70 4.81
C GLY A 175 11.51 -12.32 5.80
N VAL A 176 11.91 -13.26 6.66
CA VAL A 176 13.09 -13.10 7.53
C VAL A 176 14.38 -13.00 6.71
N LEU A 177 14.52 -13.77 5.62
CA LEU A 177 15.68 -13.68 4.74
C LEU A 177 15.78 -12.30 4.08
N GLU A 178 14.70 -11.78 3.51
CA GLU A 178 14.65 -10.44 2.92
C GLU A 178 15.04 -9.35 3.92
N LEU A 179 14.46 -9.42 5.14
CA LEU A 179 14.82 -8.51 6.23
C LEU A 179 16.30 -8.63 6.59
N THR A 180 16.82 -9.86 6.67
CA THR A 180 18.23 -10.13 6.97
C THR A 180 19.15 -9.58 5.90
N LEU A 181 18.83 -9.74 4.62
CA LEU A 181 19.63 -9.24 3.49
C LEU A 181 19.68 -7.70 3.46
N PHE A 182 18.55 -7.05 3.73
CA PHE A 182 18.52 -5.60 3.91
C PHE A 182 19.39 -5.15 5.10
N VAL A 183 19.21 -5.74 6.28
CA VAL A 183 20.00 -5.39 7.48
C VAL A 183 21.49 -5.64 7.23
N ALA A 184 21.84 -6.76 6.62
CA ALA A 184 23.20 -7.09 6.25
C ALA A 184 23.79 -6.06 5.28
N THR A 185 23.00 -5.58 4.30
CA THR A 185 23.42 -4.51 3.39
C THR A 185 23.77 -3.24 4.17
N PHE A 186 22.92 -2.79 5.10
CA PHE A 186 23.19 -1.62 5.93
C PHE A 186 24.40 -1.81 6.86
N VAL A 187 24.58 -3.00 7.44
CA VAL A 187 25.76 -3.33 8.25
C VAL A 187 27.03 -3.29 7.41
N ILE A 188 27.04 -3.89 6.22
CA ILE A 188 28.19 -3.89 5.31
C ILE A 188 28.54 -2.44 4.92
N LEU A 189 27.56 -1.64 4.50
CA LEU A 189 27.79 -0.24 4.17
C LEU A 189 28.27 0.57 5.38
N GLY A 190 27.80 0.25 6.60
CA GLY A 190 28.26 0.87 7.84
C GLY A 190 29.70 0.52 8.22
N VAL A 191 30.12 -0.73 8.02
CA VAL A 191 31.52 -1.15 8.20
C VAL A 191 32.42 -0.42 7.19
N LEU A 192 31.96 -0.27 5.94
CA LEU A 192 32.71 0.42 4.89
C LEU A 192 32.73 1.94 5.10
N ASN A 193 31.63 2.54 5.54
CA ASN A 193 31.52 3.98 5.81
C ASN A 193 30.34 4.32 6.75
N TRP A 194 30.58 4.27 8.05
CA TRP A 194 29.56 4.59 9.06
C TRP A 194 28.98 6.01 8.96
N ARG A 195 29.77 6.98 8.45
CA ARG A 195 29.31 8.36 8.24
C ARG A 195 28.20 8.42 7.19
N TYR A 196 28.27 7.57 6.17
CA TYR A 196 27.19 7.45 5.18
C TYR A 196 25.92 6.92 5.83
N ILE A 197 26.01 5.94 6.74
CA ILE A 197 24.84 5.43 7.47
C ILE A 197 24.19 6.54 8.29
N CYS A 198 24.98 7.33 9.04
CA CYS A 198 24.45 8.50 9.75
C CYS A 198 23.79 9.52 8.81
N PHE A 199 24.33 9.69 7.60
CA PHE A 199 23.77 10.57 6.58
C PHE A 199 22.45 10.04 6.01
N ILE A 200 22.36 8.76 5.63
CA ILE A 200 21.22 8.23 4.89
C ILE A 200 20.02 7.89 5.78
N LEU A 201 20.24 7.52 7.05
CA LEU A 201 19.17 7.09 7.96
C LEU A 201 18.02 8.11 8.13
N PRO A 202 18.28 9.43 8.31
CA PRO A 202 17.21 10.41 8.37
C PRO A 202 16.37 10.48 7.09
N PHE A 203 17.00 10.39 5.92
CA PHE A 203 16.30 10.41 4.62
C PHE A 203 15.52 9.13 4.37
N TYR A 204 16.08 7.99 4.77
CA TYR A 204 15.41 6.70 4.75
C TYR A 204 14.11 6.75 5.56
N TYR A 205 14.20 7.16 6.83
CA TYR A 205 13.05 7.31 7.72
C TYR A 205 12.04 8.35 7.22
N PHE A 206 12.53 9.47 6.67
CA PHE A 206 11.64 10.48 6.10
C PHE A 206 10.87 9.94 4.89
N GLY A 207 11.49 9.12 4.04
CA GLY A 207 10.82 8.49 2.91
C GLY A 207 9.69 7.54 3.34
N HIS A 208 9.91 6.76 4.39
CA HIS A 208 8.87 5.95 5.03
C HIS A 208 7.74 6.81 5.61
N SER A 209 8.08 7.91 6.27
CA SER A 209 7.09 8.87 6.81
C SER A 209 6.22 9.46 5.70
N LEU A 210 6.81 9.82 4.55
CA LEU A 210 6.08 10.26 3.36
C LEU A 210 5.17 9.16 2.79
N SER A 211 5.54 7.89 2.94
CA SER A 211 4.70 6.76 2.52
C SER A 211 3.45 6.64 3.39
N TYR A 212 3.59 6.73 4.72
CA TYR A 212 2.44 6.77 5.63
C TYR A 212 1.57 8.00 5.43
N LEU A 213 2.15 9.17 5.16
CA LEU A 213 1.37 10.36 4.83
C LEU A 213 0.51 10.14 3.58
N ASN A 214 1.06 9.51 2.55
CA ASN A 214 0.32 9.13 1.36
C ASN A 214 -0.80 8.11 1.70
N GLY A 215 -0.48 7.08 2.50
CA GLY A 215 -1.45 6.11 3.01
C GLY A 215 -2.59 6.74 3.80
N PHE A 216 -2.32 7.76 4.61
CA PHE A 216 -3.34 8.46 5.38
C PHE A 216 -4.38 9.10 4.47
N TYR A 217 -3.95 9.90 3.50
CA TYR A 217 -4.86 10.62 2.60
C TYR A 217 -5.57 9.74 1.59
N ARG A 218 -5.09 8.50 1.39
CA ARG A 218 -5.77 7.46 0.63
C ARG A 218 -6.99 6.86 1.33
N HIS A 219 -7.16 7.09 2.63
CA HIS A 219 -8.33 6.63 3.40
C HIS A 219 -9.07 7.75 4.11
N TYR A 220 -8.43 8.89 4.36
CA TYR A 220 -9.03 9.97 5.14
C TYR A 220 -10.25 10.58 4.42
N GLY A 221 -11.42 10.44 5.04
CA GLY A 221 -12.70 10.84 4.46
C GLY A 221 -13.35 9.80 3.54
N GLY A 222 -12.79 8.60 3.44
CA GLY A 222 -13.49 7.43 2.90
C GLY A 222 -14.57 6.94 3.86
N ASN A 223 -15.52 6.16 3.34
CA ASN A 223 -16.58 5.53 4.12
C ASN A 223 -16.18 4.07 4.44
N PRO A 224 -15.76 3.74 5.68
CA PRO A 224 -15.32 2.39 6.04
C PRO A 224 -16.44 1.33 6.03
N ASP A 225 -17.70 1.73 5.90
CA ASP A 225 -18.84 0.80 5.84
C ASP A 225 -19.26 0.42 4.41
N GLU A 226 -18.78 1.14 3.39
CA GLU A 226 -19.15 0.95 1.99
C GLU A 226 -17.92 0.49 1.17
N PRO A 227 -17.85 -0.79 0.75
CA PRO A 227 -16.67 -1.34 0.07
C PRO A 227 -16.20 -0.57 -1.17
N LEU A 228 -17.11 0.10 -1.88
CA LEU A 228 -16.76 0.91 -3.03
C LEU A 228 -16.16 2.28 -2.67
N ALA A 229 -16.48 2.80 -1.48
CA ALA A 229 -16.07 4.12 -0.95
C ALA A 229 -15.05 4.02 0.20
N TRP A 230 -14.50 2.84 0.38
CA TRP A 230 -13.46 2.48 1.34
C TRP A 230 -12.15 3.26 1.21
N GLY A 231 -11.77 3.58 -0.02
CA GLY A 231 -10.60 4.39 -0.34
C GLY A 231 -10.99 5.77 -0.88
N VAL A 232 -9.98 6.63 -0.97
CA VAL A 232 -10.04 7.95 -1.57
C VAL A 232 -9.19 7.92 -2.82
N SER A 233 -9.69 8.43 -3.94
CA SER A 233 -8.92 8.48 -5.20
C SER A 233 -8.43 9.89 -5.53
N SER A 234 -7.37 9.97 -6.33
CA SER A 234 -6.86 11.20 -6.95
C SER A 234 -6.60 10.92 -8.43
N TYR A 235 -7.23 11.70 -9.31
CA TYR A 235 -7.14 11.50 -10.76
C TYR A 235 -6.18 12.48 -11.44
N ASP A 236 -5.28 13.13 -10.68
CA ASP A 236 -4.25 13.98 -11.27
C ASP A 236 -3.39 13.17 -12.26
N LYS A 237 -3.26 13.69 -13.48
CA LYS A 237 -2.66 12.94 -14.58
C LYS A 237 -1.17 12.72 -14.36
N LEU A 238 -0.45 13.77 -13.94
CA LEU A 238 0.99 13.70 -13.78
C LEU A 238 1.36 12.75 -12.64
N TYR A 239 0.67 12.86 -11.52
CA TYR A 239 0.76 11.94 -10.39
C TYR A 239 0.55 10.51 -10.85
N ASN A 240 -0.58 10.20 -11.50
CA ASN A 240 -0.87 8.83 -11.88
C ASN A 240 0.11 8.26 -12.91
N TRP A 241 0.61 9.06 -13.85
CA TRP A 241 1.63 8.60 -14.80
C TRP A 241 2.95 8.26 -14.11
N ILE A 242 3.38 9.08 -13.15
CA ILE A 242 4.64 8.86 -12.44
C ILE A 242 4.48 7.78 -11.35
N TRP A 243 3.33 7.69 -10.68
CA TRP A 243 3.03 6.77 -9.57
C TRP A 243 2.33 5.48 -10.00
N PHE A 244 2.44 5.07 -11.26
CA PHE A 244 1.89 3.80 -11.76
C PHE A 244 0.40 3.63 -11.44
N TYR A 245 -0.37 4.70 -11.64
CA TYR A 245 -1.82 4.78 -11.42
C TYR A 245 -2.27 4.50 -9.98
N ASN A 246 -1.37 4.68 -8.99
CA ASN A 246 -1.69 4.55 -7.57
C ASN A 246 -2.68 5.61 -7.05
N GLY A 247 -3.04 6.61 -7.85
CA GLY A 247 -4.11 7.54 -7.50
C GLY A 247 -5.51 6.92 -7.56
N TYR A 248 -5.69 5.82 -8.29
CA TYR A 248 -6.96 5.07 -8.37
C TYR A 248 -7.12 4.14 -7.16
N HIS A 249 -7.04 4.70 -5.96
CA HIS A 249 -6.93 3.91 -4.74
C HIS A 249 -8.27 3.35 -4.26
N ALA A 250 -9.38 4.07 -4.41
CA ALA A 250 -10.71 3.52 -4.12
C ALA A 250 -11.03 2.34 -5.05
N GLU A 251 -10.70 2.46 -6.33
CA GLU A 251 -10.80 1.40 -7.32
C GLU A 251 -9.98 0.17 -6.92
N HIS A 252 -8.73 0.43 -6.52
CA HIS A 252 -7.80 -0.58 -6.07
C HIS A 252 -8.34 -1.33 -4.85
N HIS A 253 -8.85 -0.64 -3.84
CA HIS A 253 -9.45 -1.28 -2.67
C HIS A 253 -10.70 -2.09 -3.01
N PHE A 254 -11.50 -1.62 -3.97
CA PHE A 254 -12.66 -2.37 -4.43
C PHE A 254 -12.27 -3.63 -5.22
N ARG A 255 -11.23 -3.56 -6.07
CA ARG A 255 -10.73 -4.67 -6.89
C ARG A 255 -9.19 -4.69 -6.95
N PRO A 256 -8.50 -5.23 -5.94
CA PRO A 256 -7.04 -5.13 -5.81
C PRO A 256 -6.25 -5.90 -6.88
N LYS A 257 -6.90 -6.85 -7.58
CA LYS A 257 -6.29 -7.61 -8.67
C LYS A 257 -6.45 -6.96 -10.05
N VAL A 258 -7.04 -5.76 -10.14
CA VAL A 258 -7.00 -4.96 -11.37
C VAL A 258 -5.55 -4.55 -11.61
N HIS A 259 -5.03 -4.86 -12.80
CA HIS A 259 -3.67 -4.50 -13.15
C HIS A 259 -3.54 -2.97 -13.30
N TRP A 260 -2.40 -2.40 -12.91
CA TRP A 260 -2.18 -0.95 -12.86
C TRP A 260 -2.45 -0.24 -14.19
N THR A 261 -2.14 -0.90 -15.32
CA THR A 261 -2.41 -0.39 -16.68
C THR A 261 -3.89 -0.38 -17.08
N ARG A 262 -4.79 -0.92 -16.25
CA ARG A 262 -6.24 -0.99 -16.48
C ARG A 262 -7.05 -0.15 -15.51
N MET A 263 -6.41 0.53 -14.55
CA MET A 263 -7.11 1.31 -13.52
C MET A 263 -8.04 2.36 -14.11
N GLN A 264 -7.64 3.06 -15.18
CA GLN A 264 -8.50 4.04 -15.86
C GLN A 264 -9.74 3.42 -16.47
N ALA A 265 -9.56 2.36 -17.26
CA ALA A 265 -10.67 1.65 -17.89
C ALA A 265 -11.63 1.07 -16.83
N PHE A 266 -11.07 0.56 -15.73
CA PHE A 266 -11.86 0.05 -14.63
C PHE A 266 -12.66 1.15 -13.92
N ARG A 267 -12.03 2.30 -13.61
CA ARG A 267 -12.71 3.48 -13.09
C ARG A 267 -13.87 3.89 -13.98
N ASP A 268 -13.69 3.91 -15.29
CA ASP A 268 -14.74 4.31 -16.24
C ASP A 268 -15.95 3.36 -16.19
N GLN A 269 -15.72 2.05 -15.96
CA GLN A 269 -16.79 1.07 -15.79
C GLN A 269 -17.59 1.23 -14.50
N ILE A 270 -16.97 1.74 -13.44
CA ILE A 270 -17.59 1.87 -12.11
C ILE A 270 -17.91 3.31 -11.69
N ALA A 271 -17.70 4.29 -12.57
CA ALA A 271 -17.80 5.71 -12.23
C ALA A 271 -19.20 6.11 -11.73
N GLU A 272 -20.27 5.54 -12.29
CA GLU A 272 -21.64 5.80 -11.83
C GLU A 272 -21.88 5.21 -10.44
N GLN A 273 -21.41 3.99 -10.19
CA GLN A 273 -21.51 3.33 -8.90
C GLN A 273 -20.70 4.08 -7.85
N GLN A 274 -19.49 4.54 -8.19
CA GLN A 274 -18.65 5.34 -7.29
C GLN A 274 -19.32 6.67 -6.94
N ARG A 275 -19.92 7.36 -7.92
CA ARG A 275 -20.70 8.58 -7.67
C ARG A 275 -21.89 8.32 -6.76
N ALA A 276 -22.64 7.23 -7.00
CA ALA A 276 -23.79 6.86 -6.19
C ALA A 276 -23.41 6.47 -4.74
N ALA A 277 -22.25 5.83 -4.56
CA ALA A 277 -21.70 5.46 -3.26
C ALA A 277 -21.01 6.62 -2.51
N GLY A 278 -20.89 7.79 -3.14
CA GLY A 278 -20.22 8.95 -2.54
C GLY A 278 -18.72 8.76 -2.36
N VAL A 279 -18.05 8.05 -3.27
CA VAL A 279 -16.58 7.86 -3.22
C VAL A 279 -15.89 9.22 -3.22
N ARG A 280 -15.02 9.43 -2.22
CA ARG A 280 -14.27 10.67 -2.09
C ARG A 280 -13.14 10.70 -3.12
N VAL A 281 -13.01 11.85 -3.78
CA VAL A 281 -11.92 12.14 -4.71
C VAL A 281 -11.25 13.44 -4.28
N ILE A 282 -9.92 13.46 -4.24
CA ILE A 282 -9.12 14.65 -3.97
C ILE A 282 -8.45 15.17 -5.24
N GLU A 283 -8.25 16.48 -5.30
CA GLU A 283 -7.54 17.13 -6.41
C GLU A 283 -6.03 16.87 -6.36
N PRO A 284 -5.31 17.13 -5.25
CA PRO A 284 -3.87 16.93 -5.21
C PRO A 284 -3.49 15.44 -5.18
N PRO A 285 -2.21 15.11 -5.47
CA PRO A 285 -1.65 13.81 -5.14
C PRO A 285 -1.84 13.51 -3.65
N HIS A 286 -2.04 12.24 -3.28
CA HIS A 286 -2.29 11.85 -1.88
C HIS A 286 -1.21 12.32 -0.89
N ALA A 287 0.06 12.35 -1.29
CA ALA A 287 1.14 12.90 -0.46
C ALA A 287 0.93 14.38 -0.08
N LEU A 288 0.12 15.10 -0.85
CA LEU A 288 -0.26 16.50 -0.69
C LEU A 288 -1.73 16.66 -0.30
N GLY A 289 -2.40 15.60 0.17
CA GLY A 289 -3.82 15.64 0.51
C GLY A 289 -4.21 16.63 1.61
N PHE A 290 -3.23 17.15 2.36
CA PHE A 290 -3.44 18.26 3.31
C PHE A 290 -3.72 19.61 2.62
N LEU A 291 -3.47 19.72 1.31
CA LEU A 291 -3.79 20.88 0.48
C LEU A 291 -5.14 20.76 -0.23
N ASP A 292 -5.87 19.65 -0.04
CA ASP A 292 -7.18 19.48 -0.66
C ASP A 292 -8.17 20.53 -0.11
N PRO A 293 -8.89 21.28 -0.97
CA PRO A 293 -9.82 22.31 -0.51
C PRO A 293 -11.03 21.75 0.24
N ASN A 294 -11.31 20.45 0.06
CA ASN A 294 -12.47 19.75 0.61
C ASN A 294 -12.08 18.73 1.70
N VAL A 295 -11.00 18.99 2.45
CA VAL A 295 -10.58 18.13 3.56
C VAL A 295 -11.71 18.06 4.60
N PRO A 296 -12.24 16.86 4.89
CA PRO A 296 -13.29 16.72 5.89
C PRO A 296 -12.80 17.12 7.28
N PRO A 297 -13.69 17.65 8.14
CA PRO A 297 -13.36 17.85 9.54
C PRO A 297 -12.99 16.51 10.20
N ARG A 298 -12.07 16.56 11.17
CA ARG A 298 -11.59 15.34 11.86
C ARG A 298 -12.63 14.75 12.80
N THR A 299 -13.58 15.56 13.27
CA THR A 299 -14.62 15.12 14.19
C THR A 299 -15.60 14.18 13.47
N PRO A 300 -15.99 13.05 14.06
CA PRO A 300 -16.99 12.18 13.43
C PRO A 300 -18.30 12.95 13.23
N PRO A 301 -19.06 12.68 12.16
CA PRO A 301 -20.45 13.11 12.12
C PRO A 301 -21.17 12.54 13.35
N SER A 302 -22.05 13.34 13.96
CA SER A 302 -22.77 13.07 15.20
C SER A 302 -23.66 11.82 15.20
N SER A 303 -23.71 11.09 14.09
CA SER A 303 -24.41 9.81 13.91
C SER A 303 -23.59 8.57 14.31
N VAL A 304 -22.30 8.70 14.65
CA VAL A 304 -21.41 7.59 15.05
C VAL A 304 -21.38 7.39 16.58
N LEU A 305 -22.44 7.80 17.28
CA LEU A 305 -22.58 7.48 18.72
C LEU A 305 -22.85 5.97 18.91
N PRO A 306 -22.37 5.35 20.00
CA PRO A 306 -22.27 3.89 20.16
C PRO A 306 -23.59 3.09 20.11
N GLY A 307 -24.75 3.75 20.07
CA GLY A 307 -26.07 3.11 20.12
C GLY A 307 -26.61 2.58 18.79
N ALA A 308 -26.12 3.05 17.65
CA ALA A 308 -26.69 2.68 16.34
C ALA A 308 -26.06 1.42 15.70
N ASN A 309 -24.94 0.93 16.24
CA ASN A 309 -24.12 -0.12 15.62
C ASN A 309 -24.56 -1.56 15.93
N LEU A 310 -25.40 -1.78 16.94
CA LEU A 310 -25.84 -3.13 17.32
C LEU A 310 -26.71 -3.80 16.25
N SER A 311 -27.58 -3.05 15.57
CA SER A 311 -28.44 -3.66 14.54
C SER A 311 -27.72 -3.87 13.20
N ARG A 312 -26.71 -3.05 12.88
CA ARG A 312 -25.95 -3.16 11.62
C ARG A 312 -24.88 -4.25 11.65
N ARG A 313 -24.23 -4.49 12.80
CA ARG A 313 -23.27 -5.60 12.98
C ARG A 313 -23.94 -6.98 12.88
N ALA A 314 -25.18 -7.13 13.37
CA ALA A 314 -25.96 -8.37 13.23
C ALA A 314 -26.26 -8.71 11.76
N ILE A 315 -26.50 -7.71 10.92
CA ILE A 315 -26.70 -7.88 9.47
C ILE A 315 -25.39 -8.28 8.78
N ARG A 316 -24.24 -7.72 9.19
CA ARG A 316 -22.91 -8.05 8.66
C ARG A 316 -22.50 -9.50 8.96
N ALA A 317 -22.80 -10.01 10.15
CA ALA A 317 -22.58 -11.41 10.50
C ALA A 317 -23.47 -12.36 9.66
N HIS A 318 -24.75 -12.00 9.46
CA HIS A 318 -25.71 -12.83 8.71
C HIS A 318 -25.36 -12.95 7.21
N LEU A 319 -24.84 -11.88 6.60
CA LEU A 319 -24.41 -11.86 5.18
C LEU A 319 -23.11 -12.66 4.94
N LEU A 320 -22.21 -12.72 5.92
CA LEU A 320 -20.98 -13.52 5.85
C LEU A 320 -21.25 -15.02 6.04
N THR A 321 -22.19 -15.41 6.90
CA THR A 321 -22.56 -16.82 7.11
C THR A 321 -23.31 -17.44 5.93
N ARG A 322 -24.02 -16.66 5.10
CA ARG A 322 -24.71 -17.19 3.90
C ARG A 322 -23.76 -17.56 2.75
N LYS A 323 -22.49 -17.15 2.78
CA LYS A 323 -21.47 -17.56 1.78
C LYS A 323 -20.71 -18.83 2.16
N LEU A 324 -21.01 -19.44 3.30
CA LEU A 324 -20.36 -20.66 3.80
C LEU A 324 -21.42 -21.67 4.26
N SER A 325 -22.24 -22.16 3.34
CA SER A 325 -22.92 -23.45 3.50
C SER A 325 -22.73 -24.27 2.22
N PRO A 326 -22.23 -25.52 2.30
CA PRO A 326 -21.97 -26.36 1.14
C PRO A 326 -23.27 -27.06 0.69
N GLY A 327 -23.61 -26.98 -0.59
CA GLY A 327 -24.70 -27.80 -1.13
C GLY A 327 -25.33 -27.30 -2.42
N SER A 328 -24.74 -27.67 -3.56
CA SER A 328 -25.43 -28.29 -4.71
C SER A 328 -24.40 -28.46 -5.83
N SER A 329 -23.79 -29.64 -5.82
CA SER A 329 -23.33 -30.28 -7.05
C SER A 329 -24.52 -30.42 -7.98
N ASP A 330 -24.45 -29.81 -9.15
CA ASP A 330 -25.10 -30.29 -10.37
C ASP A 330 -24.43 -29.56 -11.53
N PHE A 331 -23.60 -30.28 -12.29
CA PHE A 331 -23.49 -30.26 -13.74
C PHE A 331 -22.35 -31.21 -14.14
N GLU A 332 -22.72 -32.49 -14.32
CA GLU A 332 -22.01 -33.41 -15.21
C GLU A 332 -22.43 -33.11 -16.65
N THR A 333 -21.48 -32.80 -17.52
CA THR A 333 -21.06 -33.54 -18.73
C THR A 333 -20.16 -32.69 -19.62
#